data_AF-A0A1I0E9C0-F1
#
_entry.id   AF-A0A1I0E9C0-F1
#
_cell.length_a   1.000
_cell.length_b   1.000
_cell.length_c   1.000
_cell.angle_alpha   90.00
_cell.angle_beta   90.00
_cell.angle_gamma   90.00
#
_symmetry.space_group_name_H-M   'P 1'
#
loop_
_entity.id
_entity.type
_entity.pdbx_description
1 polymer ?
#
loop_
_entity_poly.entity_id
_entity_poly.type
_entity_poly.pdbx_seq_one_letter_code
_entity_poly.pdbx_strand_id
1 'polypeptide(L)'
;MKQNLKQSIKTWYQTNIVRFFRFVLARKTTTQKQSKRLKHIDAQGKVSSVQDDAVVTVIVDATVYEDSTLALIDNIKHQTTVASTIWVICQSNEDKAFYDLSNEVDVAFVVNADFAQWQKVALSGLARTDLVLWLDHFMLPQKGWLSATINQLNKKTAIFGASGVIAQQDEHQIVGWDGIKTANFEAVDYVRHATLLPTKTASAFLASVTASDKEQYSPDVLLGVFAQQINIDVLATPFVHSAATDVEHSLYHSRLQFNQTYRQRELRSIADKTSADWPRIKTLLPASKERRSFREELYFFTDKLLNHENFSVIRVGDGEMKIVKGETIKTSRFFYNPGDEKHERNRIILNKSLTFDNPNYFVGVPGRCCVGDDYCDAIIEAAGIPQAQLTWASVFINANYKPFMEVTLKALQGRILNMICFEKARLEHLPFPIKKDFRVGMNAWADDYDKTIAEMADYIETNQVENEVFIFCSGALSNMLICTLTERFPNNTYLDVGSVFDVYFSLGKTRRYLKGNSKQIEHSCVW
;
A
#
# COMPACT_ATOMS: atom_id res chain seq x y z
N MET A 1 -8.95 -16.32 -34.37
CA MET A 1 -9.54 -16.04 -35.71
C MET A 1 -8.43 -15.69 -36.68
N LYS A 2 -8.30 -16.37 -37.83
CA LYS A 2 -7.36 -15.98 -38.90
C LYS A 2 -7.88 -14.70 -39.57
N GLN A 3 -7.12 -13.62 -39.49
CA GLN A 3 -7.46 -12.37 -40.18
C GLN A 3 -7.40 -12.60 -41.69
N ASN A 4 -8.38 -12.06 -42.42
CA ASN A 4 -8.32 -12.11 -43.87
C ASN A 4 -7.25 -11.13 -44.39
N LEU A 5 -6.78 -11.35 -45.62
CA LEU A 5 -5.68 -10.57 -46.20
C LEU A 5 -5.91 -9.05 -46.15
N LYS A 6 -7.17 -8.60 -46.32
CA LYS A 6 -7.54 -7.18 -46.21
C LYS A 6 -7.36 -6.66 -44.78
N GLN A 7 -7.71 -7.43 -43.77
CA GLN A 7 -7.50 -7.08 -42.36
C GLN A 7 -6.01 -7.06 -42.01
N SER A 8 -5.22 -8.04 -42.46
CA SER A 8 -3.76 -8.03 -42.22
C SER A 8 -3.07 -6.85 -42.90
N ILE A 9 -3.45 -6.48 -44.13
CA ILE A 9 -2.91 -5.29 -44.79
C ILE A 9 -3.30 -4.01 -44.05
N LYS A 10 -4.57 -3.89 -43.61
CA LYS A 10 -5.04 -2.72 -42.86
C LYS A 10 -4.31 -2.58 -41.52
N THR A 11 -4.15 -3.69 -40.79
CA THR A 11 -3.43 -3.70 -39.52
C THR A 11 -1.96 -3.38 -39.74
N TRP A 12 -1.29 -4.00 -40.71
CA TRP A 12 0.11 -3.69 -41.02
C TRP A 12 0.31 -2.22 -41.42
N TYR A 13 -0.58 -1.65 -42.25
CA TYR A 13 -0.53 -0.24 -42.64
C TYR A 13 -0.72 0.72 -41.44
N GLN A 14 -1.69 0.42 -40.56
CA GLN A 14 -1.92 1.23 -39.36
C GLN A 14 -0.79 1.10 -38.33
N THR A 15 -0.22 -0.09 -38.15
CA THR A 15 0.81 -0.34 -37.15
C THR A 15 2.19 0.14 -37.60
N ASN A 16 2.52 0.01 -38.89
CA ASN A 16 3.87 0.32 -39.37
C ASN A 16 3.95 1.66 -40.09
N ILE A 17 3.04 1.95 -41.02
CA ILE A 17 3.13 3.18 -41.84
C ILE A 17 2.57 4.38 -41.08
N VAL A 18 1.37 4.28 -40.51
CA VAL A 18 0.76 5.42 -39.80
C VAL A 18 1.53 5.78 -38.53
N ARG A 19 2.08 4.79 -37.80
CA ARG A 19 2.96 5.06 -36.65
C ARG A 19 4.29 5.70 -37.07
N PHE A 20 4.90 5.25 -38.17
CA PHE A 20 6.12 5.86 -38.69
C PHE A 20 5.90 7.34 -39.05
N PHE A 21 4.80 7.66 -39.74
CA PHE A 21 4.48 9.04 -40.07
C PHE A 21 4.07 9.89 -38.86
N ARG A 22 3.35 9.33 -37.88
CA ARG A 22 3.07 10.05 -36.61
C ARG A 22 4.35 10.31 -35.81
N PHE A 23 5.31 9.40 -35.82
CA PHE A 23 6.61 9.58 -35.16
C PHE A 23 7.48 10.63 -35.88
N VAL A 24 7.46 10.64 -37.22
CA VAL A 24 8.20 11.62 -38.03
C VAL A 24 7.57 13.02 -37.98
N LEU A 25 6.23 13.13 -37.90
CA LEU A 25 5.53 14.41 -37.75
C LEU A 25 5.60 14.97 -36.33
N ALA A 26 5.59 14.14 -35.28
CA ALA A 26 5.81 14.59 -33.90
C ALA A 26 7.22 15.17 -33.68
N ARG A 27 8.20 14.74 -34.48
CA ARG A 27 9.56 15.32 -34.50
C ARG A 27 9.66 16.67 -35.21
N LYS A 28 8.65 17.09 -35.99
CA LYS A 28 8.67 18.34 -36.76
C LYS A 28 7.81 19.47 -36.19
N THR A 29 7.07 19.23 -35.11
CA THR A 29 6.52 20.33 -34.31
C THR A 29 7.65 21.04 -33.57
N THR A 30 7.96 22.23 -34.07
CA THR A 30 8.95 23.19 -33.60
C THR A 30 8.90 23.39 -32.09
N THR A 31 9.68 22.59 -31.36
CA THR A 31 10.09 22.93 -30.00
C THR A 31 10.95 24.18 -30.11
N GLN A 32 10.38 25.31 -29.71
CA GLN A 32 11.15 26.48 -29.35
C GLN A 32 12.22 26.02 -28.35
N LYS A 33 13.47 25.91 -28.85
CA LYS A 33 14.66 25.64 -28.05
C LYS A 33 14.83 26.79 -27.05
N GLN A 34 14.17 26.70 -25.90
CA GLN A 34 14.85 27.05 -24.67
C GLN A 34 15.79 25.89 -24.38
N SER A 35 17.01 25.95 -24.92
CA SER A 35 18.11 25.17 -24.35
C SER A 35 18.29 25.70 -22.93
N LYS A 36 17.60 25.11 -21.95
CA LYS A 36 18.05 25.15 -20.57
C LYS A 36 19.43 24.54 -20.61
N ARG A 37 20.45 25.40 -20.60
CA ARG A 37 21.86 25.02 -20.54
C ARG A 37 21.97 23.90 -19.51
N LEU A 38 22.57 22.77 -19.90
CA LEU A 38 23.21 21.87 -18.95
C LEU A 38 23.94 22.76 -17.95
N LYS A 39 23.51 22.76 -16.69
CA LYS A 39 24.24 23.47 -15.65
C LYS A 39 25.65 22.86 -15.66
N HIS A 40 26.65 23.70 -15.91
CA HIS A 40 28.03 23.30 -15.71
C HIS A 40 28.17 22.89 -14.24
N ILE A 41 28.84 21.78 -13.98
CA ILE A 41 29.31 21.47 -12.63
C ILE A 41 30.42 22.48 -12.36
N ASP A 42 30.18 23.42 -11.43
CA ASP A 42 31.05 24.58 -11.23
C ASP A 42 32.38 24.20 -10.52
N ALA A 43 32.48 22.99 -9.95
CA ALA A 43 33.67 22.52 -9.26
C ALA A 43 33.94 21.03 -9.48
N GLN A 44 35.22 20.67 -9.72
CA GLN A 44 35.65 19.29 -9.50
C GLN A 44 35.56 19.00 -8.00
N GLY A 45 34.79 17.99 -7.62
CA GLY A 45 34.66 17.56 -6.23
C GLY A 45 36.04 17.28 -5.62
N LYS A 46 36.29 17.79 -4.42
CA LYS A 46 37.50 17.44 -3.67
C LYS A 46 37.27 16.05 -3.10
N VAL A 47 37.93 15.05 -3.66
CA VAL A 47 38.02 13.73 -3.03
C VAL A 47 38.89 13.92 -1.78
N SER A 48 38.25 14.17 -0.65
CA SER A 48 38.92 14.14 0.65
C SER A 48 39.61 12.79 0.78
N SER A 49 40.88 12.79 1.16
CA SER A 49 41.59 11.56 1.52
C SER A 49 40.76 10.83 2.57
N VAL A 50 40.27 9.64 2.22
CA VAL A 50 39.47 8.79 3.11
C VAL A 50 40.26 8.62 4.40
N GLN A 51 39.65 8.96 5.54
CA GLN A 51 40.24 8.71 6.86
C GLN A 51 40.37 7.21 7.07
N ASP A 52 41.45 6.76 7.70
CA ASP A 52 41.73 5.31 7.91
C ASP A 52 40.66 4.60 8.75
N ASP A 53 39.79 5.34 9.45
CA ASP A 53 38.68 4.82 10.27
C ASP A 53 37.32 4.77 9.53
N ALA A 54 37.30 4.89 8.20
CA ALA A 54 36.07 4.98 7.42
C ALA A 54 35.31 3.64 7.31
N VAL A 55 34.14 3.57 7.93
CA VAL A 55 33.34 2.34 8.08
C VAL A 55 32.37 2.09 6.92
N VAL A 56 31.72 3.13 6.38
CA VAL A 56 30.63 2.95 5.38
C VAL A 56 30.66 3.98 4.25
N THR A 57 30.58 3.50 3.01
CA THR A 57 30.24 4.31 1.82
C THR A 57 28.75 4.15 1.50
N VAL A 58 28.01 5.25 1.51
CA VAL A 58 26.59 5.25 1.16
C VAL A 58 26.43 5.71 -0.29
N ILE A 59 25.75 4.92 -1.11
CA ILE A 59 25.51 5.19 -2.54
C ILE A 59 24.01 5.37 -2.76
N VAL A 60 23.62 6.54 -3.27
CA VAL A 60 22.23 6.97 -3.40
C VAL A 60 21.92 7.36 -4.85
N ASP A 61 20.76 6.96 -5.36
CA ASP A 61 20.25 7.48 -6.64
C ASP A 61 19.60 8.85 -6.43
N ALA A 62 19.94 9.86 -7.25
CA ALA A 62 19.22 11.14 -7.21
C ALA A 62 17.85 11.00 -7.88
N THR A 63 16.84 11.70 -7.35
CA THR A 63 15.54 11.81 -8.03
C THR A 63 15.49 12.98 -8.99
N VAL A 64 14.39 13.08 -9.74
CA VAL A 64 14.04 14.31 -10.49
C VAL A 64 13.61 15.46 -9.57
N TYR A 65 13.44 15.21 -8.27
CA TYR A 65 13.05 16.17 -7.24
C TYR A 65 14.23 16.45 -6.30
N GLU A 66 14.83 17.63 -6.45
CA GLU A 66 15.98 18.08 -5.65
C GLU A 66 15.73 17.93 -4.14
N ASP A 67 14.60 18.47 -3.65
CA ASP A 67 14.24 18.48 -2.23
C ASP A 67 14.17 17.07 -1.61
N SER A 68 13.66 16.07 -2.34
CA SER A 68 13.59 14.69 -1.84
C SER A 68 14.97 14.08 -1.69
N THR A 69 15.87 14.37 -2.63
CA THR A 69 17.26 13.89 -2.59
C THR A 69 18.02 14.57 -1.46
N LEU A 70 17.83 15.88 -1.27
CA LEU A 70 18.42 16.64 -0.17
C LEU A 70 17.94 16.15 1.20
N ALA A 71 16.64 15.88 1.36
CA ALA A 71 16.09 15.32 2.59
C ALA A 71 16.68 13.95 2.93
N LEU A 72 16.93 13.11 1.91
CA LEU A 72 17.61 11.82 2.09
C LEU A 72 19.07 12.01 2.50
N ILE A 73 19.83 12.87 1.82
CA ILE A 73 21.22 13.19 2.19
C ILE A 73 21.28 13.70 3.63
N ASP A 74 20.38 14.60 4.02
CA ASP A 74 20.29 15.14 5.37
C ASP A 74 19.99 14.03 6.40
N ASN A 75 19.04 13.13 6.09
CA ASN A 75 18.73 12.00 6.96
C ASN A 75 19.94 11.06 7.16
N ILE A 76 20.72 10.80 6.11
CA ILE A 76 21.92 9.98 6.18
C ILE A 76 22.99 10.64 7.07
N LYS A 77 23.21 11.95 6.90
CA LYS A 77 24.15 12.74 7.72
C LYS A 77 23.80 12.70 9.22
N HIS A 78 22.51 12.56 9.54
CA HIS A 78 21.99 12.56 10.92
C HIS A 78 21.74 11.15 11.50
N GLN A 79 22.22 10.09 10.85
CA GLN A 79 22.17 8.74 11.43
C GLN A 79 23.05 8.62 12.67
N THR A 80 22.68 7.73 13.60
CA THR A 80 23.45 7.48 14.84
C THR A 80 24.88 7.03 14.55
N THR A 81 25.06 6.21 13.52
CA THR A 81 26.37 5.97 12.92
C THR A 81 26.45 6.83 11.66
N VAL A 82 27.39 7.75 11.63
CA VAL A 82 27.56 8.68 10.50
C VAL A 82 28.24 7.93 9.35
N ALA A 83 27.71 8.12 8.14
CA ALA A 83 28.35 7.63 6.93
C ALA A 83 29.74 8.26 6.75
N SER A 84 30.74 7.46 6.40
CA SER A 84 32.08 7.99 6.19
C SER A 84 32.21 8.74 4.87
N THR A 85 31.41 8.35 3.89
CA THR A 85 31.25 9.10 2.64
C THR A 85 29.87 8.84 2.04
N ILE A 86 29.28 9.86 1.44
CA ILE A 86 28.00 9.83 0.73
C ILE A 86 28.28 10.11 -0.75
N TRP A 87 27.86 9.17 -1.59
CA TRP A 87 27.96 9.24 -3.04
C TRP A 87 26.57 9.33 -3.64
N VAL A 88 26.37 10.27 -4.55
CA VAL A 88 25.09 10.43 -5.24
C VAL A 88 25.25 10.24 -6.73
N ILE A 89 24.34 9.48 -7.32
CA ILE A 89 24.27 9.22 -8.74
C ILE A 89 23.22 10.14 -9.38
N CYS A 90 23.68 11.14 -10.10
CA CYS A 90 22.86 12.08 -10.84
C CYS A 90 22.66 11.57 -12.27
N GLN A 91 21.47 11.05 -12.58
CA GLN A 91 21.15 10.62 -13.92
C GLN A 91 20.80 11.82 -14.82
N SER A 92 21.63 12.09 -15.80
CA SER A 92 21.37 13.07 -16.85
C SER A 92 20.80 12.36 -18.08
N ASN A 93 19.64 12.79 -18.57
CA ASN A 93 19.16 12.42 -19.90
C ASN A 93 18.72 13.68 -20.66
N GLU A 94 18.55 13.58 -21.98
CA GLU A 94 18.32 14.76 -22.85
C GLU A 94 17.11 15.62 -22.43
N ASP A 95 16.16 15.05 -21.68
CA ASP A 95 14.92 15.71 -21.26
C ASP A 95 14.88 16.10 -19.76
N LYS A 96 15.87 15.69 -18.96
CA LYS A 96 15.91 15.95 -17.51
C LYS A 96 17.07 16.86 -17.16
N ALA A 97 16.76 18.04 -16.66
CA ALA A 97 17.73 18.85 -15.94
C ALA A 97 18.15 18.11 -14.66
N PHE A 98 19.44 17.91 -14.45
CA PHE A 98 19.97 17.48 -13.16
C PHE A 98 20.32 18.70 -12.30
N TYR A 99 20.30 18.51 -10.99
CA TYR A 99 20.66 19.53 -10.00
C TYR A 99 22.06 19.22 -9.47
N ASP A 100 22.85 20.26 -9.21
CA ASP A 100 24.22 20.10 -8.73
C ASP A 100 24.20 19.84 -7.22
N LEU A 101 24.50 18.62 -6.83
CA LEU A 101 24.55 18.17 -5.43
C LEU A 101 25.99 18.12 -4.90
N SER A 102 26.98 18.60 -5.64
CA SER A 102 28.41 18.49 -5.29
C SER A 102 28.78 19.19 -3.98
N ASN A 103 28.01 20.18 -3.53
CA ASN A 103 28.21 20.84 -2.24
C ASN A 103 27.61 20.06 -1.05
N GLU A 104 26.74 19.09 -1.34
CA GLU A 104 25.98 18.38 -0.31
C GLU A 104 26.53 16.99 0.00
N VAL A 105 27.38 16.45 -0.88
CA VAL A 105 27.91 15.10 -0.79
C VAL A 105 29.40 15.05 -1.11
N ASP A 106 30.06 13.98 -0.73
CA ASP A 106 31.50 13.83 -0.99
C ASP A 106 31.81 13.56 -2.45
N VAL A 107 30.94 12.79 -3.13
CA VAL A 107 31.09 12.46 -4.56
C VAL A 107 29.74 12.51 -5.26
N ALA A 108 29.64 13.33 -6.31
CA ALA A 108 28.51 13.35 -7.22
C ALA A 108 28.93 12.73 -8.57
N PHE A 109 28.32 11.61 -8.93
CA PHE A 109 28.52 10.96 -10.23
C PHE A 109 27.44 11.43 -11.20
N VAL A 110 27.83 12.06 -12.31
CA VAL A 110 26.89 12.36 -13.39
C VAL A 110 26.97 11.26 -14.43
N VAL A 111 25.87 10.53 -14.60
CA VAL A 111 25.78 9.42 -15.54
C VAL A 111 24.88 9.83 -16.70
N ASN A 112 25.37 9.67 -17.92
CA ASN A 112 24.68 10.04 -19.16
C ASN A 112 24.00 8.85 -19.86
N ALA A 113 24.02 7.68 -19.22
CA ALA A 113 23.37 6.46 -19.67
C ALA A 113 22.49 5.90 -18.56
N ASP A 114 21.36 5.30 -18.95
CA ASP A 114 20.48 4.61 -18.02
C ASP A 114 20.96 3.18 -17.81
N PHE A 115 21.63 2.93 -16.67
CA PHE A 115 21.97 1.58 -16.25
C PHE A 115 21.02 1.07 -15.16
N ALA A 116 19.87 1.73 -14.96
CA ALA A 116 18.92 1.43 -13.90
C ALA A 116 19.63 1.25 -12.53
N GLN A 117 19.23 0.25 -11.75
CA GLN A 117 19.77 -0.03 -10.42
C GLN A 117 21.24 -0.55 -10.44
N TRP A 118 21.78 -0.92 -11.60
CA TRP A 118 23.13 -1.49 -11.70
C TRP A 118 24.26 -0.48 -11.47
N GLN A 119 23.95 0.83 -11.50
CA GLN A 119 24.92 1.89 -11.24
C GLN A 119 25.52 1.76 -9.83
N LYS A 120 24.69 1.44 -8.83
CA LYS A 120 25.12 1.23 -7.44
C LYS A 120 26.08 0.05 -7.30
N VAL A 121 25.80 -1.04 -8.01
CA VAL A 121 26.67 -2.24 -8.04
C VAL A 121 28.03 -1.90 -8.63
N ALA A 122 28.06 -1.21 -9.77
CA ALA A 122 29.30 -0.83 -10.43
C ALA A 122 30.15 0.11 -9.56
N LEU A 123 29.53 1.12 -8.94
CA LEU A 123 30.23 2.07 -8.07
C LEU A 123 30.71 1.44 -6.76
N SER A 124 30.10 0.35 -6.29
CA SER A 124 30.56 -0.35 -5.09
C SER A 124 32.00 -0.85 -5.20
N GLY A 125 32.46 -1.19 -6.42
CA GLY A 125 33.85 -1.60 -6.65
C GLY A 125 34.88 -0.46 -6.51
N LEU A 126 34.42 0.79 -6.41
CA LEU A 126 35.29 1.96 -6.17
C LEU A 126 35.33 2.35 -4.69
N ALA A 127 34.43 1.82 -3.85
CA ALA A 127 34.36 2.15 -2.44
C ALA A 127 35.63 1.69 -1.72
N ARG A 128 36.16 2.54 -0.83
CA ARG A 128 37.37 2.26 -0.02
C ARG A 128 37.07 1.90 1.43
N THR A 129 35.81 1.97 1.83
CA THR A 129 35.32 1.61 3.15
C THR A 129 35.07 0.11 3.24
N ASP A 130 34.96 -0.42 4.46
CA ASP A 130 34.70 -1.85 4.68
C ASP A 130 33.28 -2.27 4.30
N LEU A 131 32.33 -1.35 4.36
CA LEU A 131 30.92 -1.57 4.06
C LEU A 131 30.42 -0.61 2.99
N VAL A 132 29.53 -1.12 2.13
CA VAL A 132 28.74 -0.30 1.21
C VAL A 132 27.26 -0.39 1.56
N LEU A 133 26.58 0.75 1.49
CA LEU A 133 25.15 0.87 1.66
C LEU A 133 24.53 1.39 0.37
N TRP A 134 23.66 0.60 -0.25
CA TRP A 134 22.82 1.05 -1.37
C TRP A 134 21.52 1.60 -0.83
N LEU A 135 21.17 2.83 -1.17
CA LEU A 135 19.88 3.42 -0.82
C LEU A 135 19.10 3.80 -2.06
N ASP A 136 17.83 3.43 -2.05
CA ASP A 136 16.88 3.93 -3.00
C ASP A 136 16.47 5.36 -2.63
N HIS A 137 16.24 6.16 -3.66
CA HIS A 137 16.04 7.61 -3.57
C HIS A 137 14.78 8.05 -2.80
N PHE A 138 13.84 7.13 -2.58
CA PHE A 138 12.58 7.36 -1.88
C PHE A 138 12.60 6.85 -0.44
N MET A 139 13.72 6.30 0.01
CA MET A 139 13.86 5.70 1.34
C MET A 139 14.51 6.67 2.29
N LEU A 140 13.88 6.89 3.46
CA LEU A 140 14.49 7.66 4.56
C LEU A 140 14.78 6.71 5.71
N PRO A 141 16.05 6.35 5.95
CA PRO A 141 16.38 5.45 7.03
C PRO A 141 15.91 5.92 8.41
N GLN A 142 15.28 5.03 9.18
CA GLN A 142 14.96 5.30 10.59
C GLN A 142 16.24 5.60 11.37
N LYS A 143 16.13 6.52 12.34
CA LYS A 143 17.25 6.87 13.21
C LYS A 143 17.79 5.63 13.92
N GLY A 144 19.08 5.36 13.75
CA GLY A 144 19.75 4.22 14.39
C GLY A 144 19.61 2.90 13.65
N TRP A 145 18.96 2.89 12.48
CA TRP A 145 18.92 1.70 11.62
C TRP A 145 20.33 1.26 11.20
N LEU A 146 21.15 2.21 10.73
CA LEU A 146 22.48 1.91 10.26
C LEU A 146 23.36 1.35 11.39
N SER A 147 23.30 1.96 12.58
CA SER A 147 24.07 1.48 13.74
C SER A 147 23.62 0.10 14.20
N ALA A 148 22.31 -0.18 14.24
CA ALA A 148 21.77 -1.50 14.58
C ALA A 148 22.24 -2.58 13.58
N THR A 149 22.25 -2.24 12.29
CA THR A 149 22.66 -3.16 11.22
C THR A 149 24.16 -3.45 11.26
N ILE A 150 24.99 -2.42 11.44
CA ILE A 150 26.45 -2.58 11.60
C ILE A 150 26.78 -3.42 12.83
N ASN A 151 26.10 -3.16 13.96
CA ASN A 151 26.28 -3.94 15.18
C ASN A 151 25.95 -5.42 14.98
N GLN A 152 24.99 -5.75 14.11
CA GLN A 152 24.66 -7.12 13.77
C GLN A 152 25.67 -7.73 12.81
N LEU A 153 26.15 -6.95 11.82
CA LEU A 153 27.19 -7.37 10.88
C LEU A 153 28.51 -7.73 11.60
N ASN A 154 28.84 -7.02 12.67
CA ASN A 154 29.98 -7.33 13.54
C ASN A 154 29.87 -8.68 14.27
N LYS A 155 28.65 -9.23 14.39
CA LYS A 155 28.41 -10.55 15.01
C LYS A 155 28.36 -11.66 13.97
N LYS A 156 27.88 -11.36 12.76
CA LYS A 156 27.72 -12.31 11.67
C LYS A 156 27.84 -11.61 10.33
N THR A 157 28.73 -12.09 9.47
CA THR A 157 28.79 -11.66 8.08
C THR A 157 27.49 -12.03 7.37
N ALA A 158 26.76 -11.02 6.90
CA ALA A 158 25.50 -11.16 6.21
C ALA A 158 25.28 -9.95 5.30
N ILE A 159 24.32 -10.06 4.39
CA ILE A 159 23.74 -8.96 3.64
C ILE A 159 22.47 -8.54 4.37
N PHE A 160 22.34 -7.24 4.65
CA PHE A 160 21.20 -6.72 5.37
C PHE A 160 20.38 -5.79 4.50
N GLY A 161 19.07 -5.74 4.72
CA GLY A 161 18.32 -4.61 4.22
C GLY A 161 17.08 -4.21 5.00
N ALA A 162 16.59 -3.00 4.70
CA ALA A 162 15.41 -2.42 5.35
C ALA A 162 14.17 -3.30 5.18
N SER A 163 14.03 -3.90 4.00
CA SER A 163 13.00 -4.89 3.70
C SER A 163 13.60 -6.09 2.99
N GLY A 164 12.96 -7.23 3.12
CA GLY A 164 13.32 -8.44 2.41
C GLY A 164 12.12 -9.20 1.89
N VAL A 165 12.38 -10.08 0.93
CA VAL A 165 11.36 -10.88 0.26
C VAL A 165 11.62 -12.36 0.52
N ILE A 166 10.58 -13.06 0.96
CA ILE A 166 10.53 -14.51 1.06
C ILE A 166 9.71 -15.00 -0.14
N ALA A 167 10.39 -15.63 -1.09
CA ALA A 167 9.81 -16.14 -2.31
C ALA A 167 9.16 -17.51 -2.05
N GLN A 168 7.83 -17.58 -2.23
CA GLN A 168 7.08 -18.84 -2.22
C GLN A 168 6.58 -19.15 -3.64
N GLN A 169 6.01 -20.35 -3.80
CA GLN A 169 5.72 -20.93 -5.12
C GLN A 169 4.72 -20.09 -5.94
N ASP A 170 3.74 -19.49 -5.27
CA ASP A 170 2.68 -18.70 -5.89
C ASP A 170 2.53 -17.29 -5.28
N GLU A 171 3.23 -17.01 -4.17
CA GLU A 171 3.13 -15.74 -3.44
C GLU A 171 4.50 -15.29 -2.91
N HIS A 172 4.66 -13.98 -2.73
CA HIS A 172 5.87 -13.39 -2.14
C HIS A 172 5.49 -12.67 -0.85
N GLN A 173 6.15 -13.01 0.24
CA GLN A 173 5.98 -12.29 1.51
C GLN A 173 7.08 -11.24 1.63
N ILE A 174 6.69 -10.01 1.91
CA ILE A 174 7.65 -8.93 2.22
C ILE A 174 7.73 -8.81 3.74
N VAL A 175 8.93 -8.81 4.30
CA VAL A 175 9.22 -8.57 5.72
C VAL A 175 10.05 -7.29 5.87
N GLY A 176 9.92 -6.60 7.01
CA GLY A 176 10.69 -5.38 7.31
C GLY A 176 9.88 -4.09 7.12
N TRP A 177 10.47 -3.07 6.48
CA TRP A 177 9.96 -1.70 6.54
C TRP A 177 8.68 -1.42 5.75
N ASP A 178 8.42 -2.17 4.69
CA ASP A 178 7.22 -2.02 3.85
C ASP A 178 6.39 -3.32 3.75
N GLY A 179 6.66 -4.27 4.64
CA GLY A 179 5.90 -5.51 4.79
C GLY A 179 5.68 -5.91 6.24
N ILE A 180 5.66 -7.22 6.50
CA ILE A 180 5.42 -7.83 7.80
C ILE A 180 6.49 -7.35 8.79
N LYS A 181 6.04 -6.73 9.87
CA LYS A 181 6.90 -6.20 10.93
C LYS A 181 7.38 -7.33 11.82
N THR A 182 8.69 -7.45 11.96
CA THR A 182 9.31 -8.46 12.82
C THR A 182 10.11 -7.78 13.94
N ALA A 183 10.17 -8.47 15.09
CA ALA A 183 10.96 -8.03 16.23
C ALA A 183 12.44 -8.37 16.10
N ASN A 184 12.77 -9.33 15.23
CA ASN A 184 14.11 -9.82 14.99
C ASN A 184 14.51 -9.65 13.52
N PHE A 185 15.80 -9.81 13.25
CA PHE A 185 16.29 -9.98 11.88
C PHE A 185 15.72 -11.27 11.31
N GLU A 186 15.14 -11.21 10.12
CA GLU A 186 14.53 -12.36 9.45
C GLU A 186 15.34 -12.79 8.25
N ALA A 187 15.53 -14.09 8.08
CA ALA A 187 16.14 -14.65 6.88
C ALA A 187 15.19 -14.53 5.68
N VAL A 188 15.71 -14.04 4.57
CA VAL A 188 14.96 -13.77 3.33
C VAL A 188 15.74 -14.23 2.12
N ASP A 189 15.07 -14.40 0.97
CA ASP A 189 15.75 -14.80 -0.27
C ASP A 189 16.58 -13.64 -0.86
N TYR A 190 16.08 -12.40 -0.75
CA TYR A 190 16.82 -11.19 -1.07
C TYR A 190 16.28 -9.97 -0.29
N VAL A 191 17.08 -8.91 -0.23
CA VAL A 191 16.73 -7.63 0.41
C VAL A 191 16.61 -6.52 -0.62
N ARG A 192 15.92 -5.42 -0.26
CA ARG A 192 15.69 -4.27 -1.13
C ARG A 192 15.63 -2.96 -0.35
N HIS A 193 15.49 -1.85 -1.09
CA HIS A 193 15.29 -0.47 -0.62
C HIS A 193 16.50 0.17 0.07
N ALA A 194 17.10 -0.53 1.02
CA ALA A 194 18.32 -0.14 1.69
C ALA A 194 19.15 -1.40 1.92
N THR A 195 20.24 -1.58 1.19
CA THR A 195 21.04 -2.82 1.22
C THR A 195 22.44 -2.53 1.74
N LEU A 196 22.75 -3.02 2.94
CA LEU A 196 24.08 -2.93 3.56
C LEU A 196 24.82 -4.25 3.40
N LEU A 197 26.04 -4.20 2.86
CA LEU A 197 26.87 -5.38 2.66
C LEU A 197 28.37 -5.07 2.75
N PRO A 198 29.23 -6.06 3.03
CA PRO A 198 30.68 -5.88 2.97
C PRO A 198 31.14 -5.50 1.56
N THR A 199 32.08 -4.57 1.46
CA THR A 199 32.63 -4.10 0.17
C THR A 199 33.29 -5.24 -0.61
N LYS A 200 33.91 -6.21 0.09
CA LYS A 200 34.45 -7.44 -0.53
C LYS A 200 33.36 -8.29 -1.17
N THR A 201 32.21 -8.43 -0.51
CA THR A 201 31.03 -9.14 -1.04
C THR A 201 30.47 -8.42 -2.25
N ALA A 202 30.34 -7.08 -2.19
CA ALA A 202 29.89 -6.28 -3.33
C ALA A 202 30.82 -6.39 -4.54
N SER A 203 32.14 -6.38 -4.31
CA SER A 203 33.15 -6.55 -5.37
C SER A 203 33.11 -7.93 -6.00
N ALA A 204 32.95 -8.98 -5.18
CA ALA A 204 32.83 -10.35 -5.66
C ALA A 204 31.54 -10.54 -6.47
N PHE A 205 30.42 -9.95 -6.03
CA PHE A 205 29.16 -9.94 -6.75
C PHE A 205 29.30 -9.23 -8.10
N LEU A 206 29.92 -8.04 -8.14
CA LEU A 206 30.17 -7.33 -9.39
C LEU A 206 30.98 -8.18 -10.38
N ALA A 207 31.97 -8.94 -9.89
CA ALA A 207 32.80 -9.82 -10.71
C ALA A 207 32.07 -11.08 -11.20
N SER A 208 31.01 -11.53 -10.50
CA SER A 208 30.25 -12.72 -10.88
C SER A 208 29.14 -12.45 -11.90
N VAL A 209 28.68 -11.20 -12.03
CA VAL A 209 27.54 -10.84 -12.88
C VAL A 209 27.96 -10.68 -14.34
N THR A 210 27.30 -11.40 -15.25
CA THR A 210 27.51 -11.30 -16.70
C THR A 210 26.65 -10.21 -17.34
N ALA A 211 26.93 -9.85 -18.60
CA ALA A 211 26.09 -8.89 -19.33
C ALA A 211 24.65 -9.38 -19.53
N SER A 212 24.45 -10.68 -19.78
CA SER A 212 23.12 -11.29 -19.92
C SER A 212 22.30 -11.24 -18.63
N ASP A 213 22.97 -11.35 -17.47
CA ASP A 213 22.29 -11.28 -16.17
C ASP A 213 21.69 -9.89 -15.93
N LYS A 214 22.42 -8.84 -16.36
CA LYS A 214 22.04 -7.44 -16.18
C LYS A 214 20.79 -7.04 -16.96
N GLU A 215 20.57 -7.67 -18.11
CA GLU A 215 19.38 -7.42 -18.95
C GLU A 215 18.13 -8.11 -18.38
N GLN A 216 18.31 -9.23 -17.68
CA GLN A 216 17.21 -10.08 -17.26
C GLN A 216 16.74 -9.78 -15.84
N TYR A 217 17.62 -9.47 -14.88
CA TYR A 217 17.27 -9.45 -13.46
C TYR A 217 17.63 -8.13 -12.75
N SER A 218 16.93 -7.85 -11.65
CA SER A 218 17.32 -6.76 -10.73
C SER A 218 18.58 -7.17 -9.96
N PRO A 219 19.50 -6.21 -9.67
CA PRO A 219 20.69 -6.49 -8.87
C PRO A 219 20.37 -7.03 -7.47
N ASP A 220 19.27 -6.62 -6.85
CA ASP A 220 18.88 -7.08 -5.51
C ASP A 220 18.59 -8.59 -5.48
N VAL A 221 17.85 -9.06 -6.49
CA VAL A 221 17.50 -10.47 -6.64
C VAL A 221 18.75 -11.31 -6.91
N LEU A 222 19.60 -10.87 -7.83
CA LEU A 222 20.84 -11.59 -8.15
C LEU A 222 21.82 -11.57 -7.00
N LEU A 223 21.85 -10.51 -6.19
CA LEU A 223 22.66 -10.46 -4.99
C LEU A 223 22.22 -11.52 -3.98
N GLY A 224 20.90 -11.75 -3.84
CA GLY A 224 20.36 -12.84 -3.03
C GLY A 224 20.84 -14.22 -3.50
N VAL A 225 20.77 -14.49 -4.81
CA VAL A 225 21.30 -15.74 -5.41
C VAL A 225 22.79 -15.89 -5.14
N PHE A 226 23.55 -14.83 -5.40
CA PHE A 226 24.98 -14.82 -5.19
C PHE A 226 25.32 -15.12 -3.73
N ALA A 227 24.61 -14.50 -2.78
CA ALA A 227 24.79 -14.73 -1.35
C ALA A 227 24.59 -16.21 -0.98
N GLN A 228 23.55 -16.86 -1.52
CA GLN A 228 23.34 -18.30 -1.33
C GLN A 228 24.50 -19.14 -1.89
N GLN A 229 25.01 -18.80 -3.08
CA GLN A 229 26.14 -19.52 -3.70
C GLN A 229 27.41 -19.46 -2.86
N ILE A 230 27.64 -18.36 -2.15
CA ILE A 230 28.80 -18.18 -1.27
C ILE A 230 28.48 -18.41 0.21
N ASN A 231 27.29 -18.96 0.52
CA ASN A 231 26.83 -19.30 1.87
C ASN A 231 26.89 -18.10 2.86
N ILE A 232 26.42 -16.94 2.41
CA ILE A 232 26.21 -15.74 3.24
C ILE A 232 24.71 -15.54 3.46
N ASP A 233 24.35 -15.26 4.71
CA ASP A 233 22.97 -14.94 5.08
C ASP A 233 22.48 -13.65 4.42
N VAL A 234 21.18 -13.63 4.09
CA VAL A 234 20.47 -12.41 3.68
C VAL A 234 19.36 -12.13 4.67
N LEU A 235 19.41 -10.97 5.32
CA LEU A 235 18.61 -10.65 6.49
C LEU A 235 17.84 -9.34 6.33
N ALA A 236 16.52 -9.39 6.50
CA ALA A 236 15.70 -8.20 6.64
C ALA A 236 15.81 -7.67 8.08
N THR A 237 16.01 -6.37 8.22
CA THR A 237 16.14 -5.71 9.52
C THR A 237 14.79 -5.62 10.24
N PRO A 238 14.77 -5.77 11.59
CA PRO A 238 13.55 -5.60 12.36
C PRO A 238 13.03 -4.16 12.23
N PHE A 239 11.72 -4.01 12.39
CA PHE A 239 11.14 -2.67 12.43
C PHE A 239 11.37 -2.06 13.81
N VAL A 240 12.25 -1.05 13.90
CA VAL A 240 12.53 -0.38 15.16
C VAL A 240 11.46 0.68 15.40
N HIS A 241 10.51 0.40 16.30
CA HIS A 241 9.65 1.46 16.82
C HIS A 241 10.49 2.42 17.66
N SER A 242 10.97 3.53 17.09
CA SER A 242 11.31 4.67 17.92
C SER A 242 10.01 5.30 18.41
N ALA A 243 9.72 5.16 19.71
CA ALA A 243 8.64 5.86 20.36
C ALA A 243 8.83 7.37 20.16
N ALA A 244 7.79 8.01 19.62
CA ALA A 244 7.72 9.44 19.30
C ALA A 244 8.59 9.91 18.10
N THR A 245 7.94 10.74 17.26
CA THR A 245 8.45 11.72 16.28
C THR A 245 8.69 11.40 14.79
N ASP A 246 9.04 10.21 14.29
CA ASP A 246 9.46 10.11 12.86
C ASP A 246 8.65 9.19 11.92
N VAL A 247 7.43 8.82 12.32
CA VAL A 247 6.51 8.06 11.44
C VAL A 247 6.01 8.92 10.27
N GLU A 248 5.91 10.24 10.45
CA GLU A 248 5.40 11.16 9.42
C GLU A 248 6.39 11.44 8.29
N HIS A 249 7.71 11.32 8.50
CA HIS A 249 8.68 11.59 7.43
C HIS A 249 9.09 10.32 6.66
N SER A 250 9.27 9.17 7.31
CA SER A 250 9.74 7.94 6.66
C SER A 250 8.72 7.25 5.73
N LEU A 251 7.42 7.56 5.88
CA LEU A 251 6.33 6.89 5.16
C LEU A 251 5.60 7.77 4.13
N TYR A 252 5.68 9.11 4.24
CA TYR A 252 4.79 10.00 3.50
C TYR A 252 5.21 10.22 2.04
N HIS A 253 6.51 10.15 1.72
CA HIS A 253 6.97 10.22 0.33
C HIS A 253 7.01 8.84 -0.37
N SER A 254 7.27 7.76 0.36
CA SER A 254 7.44 6.43 -0.24
C SER A 254 6.14 5.82 -0.76
N ARG A 255 4.96 6.15 -0.20
CA ARG A 255 3.67 5.59 -0.68
C ARG A 255 2.87 6.46 -1.64
N LEU A 256 2.92 7.79 -1.51
CA LEU A 256 2.17 8.69 -2.40
C LEU A 256 2.72 8.71 -3.84
N GLN A 257 3.98 8.31 -4.05
CA GLN A 257 4.60 8.19 -5.37
C GLN A 257 4.86 6.73 -5.83
N PHE A 258 4.85 5.74 -4.94
CA PHE A 258 4.86 4.33 -5.37
C PHE A 258 3.50 3.96 -5.94
N ASN A 259 3.38 4.11 -7.25
CA ASN A 259 2.26 3.58 -8.00
C ASN A 259 2.13 2.08 -7.69
N GLN A 260 0.96 1.62 -7.23
CA GLN A 260 0.69 0.20 -7.04
C GLN A 260 0.96 -0.63 -8.31
N THR A 261 0.83 -0.02 -9.49
CA THR A 261 1.23 -0.59 -10.77
C THR A 261 2.73 -0.89 -10.82
N TYR A 262 3.59 -0.05 -10.23
CA TYR A 262 5.02 -0.33 -10.11
C TYR A 262 5.28 -1.49 -9.15
N ARG A 263 4.65 -1.50 -7.96
CA ARG A 263 4.77 -2.62 -6.99
C ARG A 263 4.29 -3.95 -7.58
N GLN A 264 3.12 -3.96 -8.23
CA GLN A 264 2.57 -5.15 -8.88
C GLN A 264 3.39 -5.57 -10.11
N ARG A 265 3.89 -4.62 -10.90
CA ARG A 265 4.79 -4.91 -12.04
C ARG A 265 6.14 -5.43 -11.58
N GLU A 266 6.67 -4.93 -10.46
CA GLU A 266 7.89 -5.39 -9.83
C GLU A 266 7.70 -6.81 -9.28
N LEU A 267 6.65 -7.05 -8.48
CA LEU A 267 6.33 -8.38 -7.95
C LEU A 267 6.03 -9.41 -9.06
N ARG A 268 5.29 -9.02 -10.11
CA ARG A 268 5.09 -9.88 -11.29
C ARG A 268 6.40 -10.08 -12.04
N SER A 269 7.21 -9.04 -12.22
CA SER A 269 8.54 -9.18 -12.80
C SER A 269 9.41 -10.11 -11.96
N ILE A 270 9.29 -10.14 -10.64
CA ILE A 270 10.03 -11.06 -9.77
C ILE A 270 9.48 -12.48 -9.94
N ALA A 271 8.17 -12.67 -9.90
CA ALA A 271 7.51 -13.97 -10.07
C ALA A 271 7.78 -14.58 -11.46
N ASP A 272 7.67 -13.79 -12.53
CA ASP A 272 7.94 -14.22 -13.91
C ASP A 272 9.42 -14.56 -14.13
N LYS A 273 10.33 -14.00 -13.31
CA LYS A 273 11.78 -14.19 -13.41
C LYS A 273 12.35 -15.22 -12.44
N THR A 274 11.60 -15.61 -11.41
CA THR A 274 11.97 -16.68 -10.48
C THR A 274 11.44 -18.01 -11.03
N SER A 275 12.15 -18.59 -12.00
CA SER A 275 11.77 -19.86 -12.63
C SER A 275 11.70 -21.03 -11.63
N ALA A 276 11.07 -22.14 -12.03
CA ALA A 276 10.85 -23.33 -11.22
C ALA A 276 12.13 -24.01 -10.69
N ASP A 277 13.31 -23.67 -11.20
CA ASP A 277 14.61 -24.30 -10.88
C ASP A 277 15.43 -23.52 -9.81
N TRP A 278 14.85 -22.50 -9.18
CA TRP A 278 15.56 -21.67 -8.20
C TRP A 278 15.82 -22.41 -6.87
N PRO A 279 17.04 -22.34 -6.29
CA PRO A 279 17.30 -22.81 -4.93
C PRO A 279 16.54 -21.94 -3.91
N ARG A 280 15.36 -22.37 -3.48
CA ARG A 280 14.55 -21.64 -2.49
C ARG A 280 15.06 -21.89 -1.08
N ILE A 281 15.10 -20.87 -0.24
CA ILE A 281 15.38 -21.09 1.18
C ILE A 281 14.17 -21.84 1.77
N LYS A 282 14.36 -23.13 2.09
CA LYS A 282 13.41 -23.92 2.88
C LYS A 282 13.44 -23.44 4.35
N THR A 283 12.94 -22.24 4.63
CA THR A 283 12.74 -21.83 6.02
C THR A 283 11.39 -22.36 6.51
N LEU A 284 11.46 -23.22 7.52
CA LEU A 284 10.36 -23.66 8.38
C LEU A 284 9.82 -22.46 9.19
N LEU A 285 9.14 -21.53 8.54
CA LEU A 285 8.16 -20.74 9.27
C LEU A 285 6.94 -21.64 9.44
N PRO A 286 6.52 -21.98 10.68
CA PRO A 286 5.25 -22.66 10.87
C PRO A 286 4.20 -21.80 10.18
N ALA A 287 3.32 -22.42 9.38
CA ALA A 287 2.22 -21.76 8.69
C ALA A 287 1.45 -20.89 9.70
N SER A 288 1.85 -19.63 9.83
CA SER A 288 1.23 -18.70 10.75
C SER A 288 -0.01 -18.21 10.01
N LYS A 289 -1.19 -18.44 10.59
CA LYS A 289 -2.44 -17.74 10.24
C LYS A 289 -2.09 -16.35 9.68
N GLU A 290 -2.47 -16.06 8.44
CA GLU A 290 -2.21 -14.79 7.74
C GLU A 290 -2.32 -13.61 8.71
N ARG A 291 -1.20 -13.02 9.12
CA ARG A 291 -1.22 -11.88 10.04
C ARG A 291 -1.62 -10.64 9.25
N ARG A 292 -2.92 -10.35 9.22
CA ARG A 292 -3.45 -9.11 8.68
C ARG A 292 -3.18 -7.95 9.65
N SER A 293 -2.75 -6.81 9.13
CA SER A 293 -2.63 -5.58 9.91
C SER A 293 -3.90 -4.76 9.81
N PHE A 294 -4.46 -4.35 10.95
CA PHE A 294 -5.65 -3.50 11.02
C PHE A 294 -5.50 -2.22 10.18
N ARG A 295 -4.30 -1.63 10.14
CA ARG A 295 -4.00 -0.43 9.37
C ARG A 295 -3.95 -0.71 7.87
N GLU A 296 -3.34 -1.83 7.47
CA GLU A 296 -3.17 -2.18 6.06
C GLU A 296 -4.51 -2.45 5.40
N GLU A 297 -5.47 -2.99 6.15
CA GLU A 297 -6.83 -3.22 5.68
C GLU A 297 -7.59 -1.92 5.35
N LEU A 298 -7.42 -0.87 6.16
CA LEU A 298 -7.95 0.46 5.83
C LEU A 298 -7.36 0.95 4.50
N TYR A 299 -6.06 0.74 4.31
CA TYR A 299 -5.38 1.15 3.08
C TYR A 299 -5.81 0.30 1.89
N PHE A 300 -6.06 -0.99 2.06
CA PHE A 300 -6.65 -1.83 1.03
C PHE A 300 -7.94 -1.22 0.46
N PHE A 301 -8.89 -0.83 1.31
CA PHE A 301 -10.13 -0.18 0.83
C PHE A 301 -9.88 1.23 0.27
N THR A 302 -8.94 1.98 0.85
CA THR A 302 -8.55 3.30 0.34
C THR A 302 -7.98 3.21 -1.07
N ASP A 303 -7.17 2.19 -1.33
CA ASP A 303 -6.55 1.95 -2.63
C ASP A 303 -7.60 1.56 -3.68
N LYS A 304 -8.59 0.73 -3.31
CA LYS A 304 -9.72 0.44 -4.21
C LYS A 304 -10.50 1.70 -4.61
N LEU A 305 -10.70 2.62 -3.66
CA LEU A 305 -11.32 3.91 -3.94
C LEU A 305 -10.49 4.75 -4.92
N LEU A 306 -9.17 4.82 -4.72
CA LEU A 306 -8.24 5.56 -5.59
C LEU A 306 -8.13 4.97 -7.00
N ASN A 307 -8.19 3.64 -7.11
CA ASN A 307 -8.10 2.92 -8.38
C ASN A 307 -9.41 2.85 -9.16
N HIS A 308 -10.50 3.45 -8.64
CA HIS A 308 -11.83 3.31 -9.21
C HIS A 308 -12.31 1.85 -9.31
N GLU A 309 -11.85 1.00 -8.41
CA GLU A 309 -12.32 -0.38 -8.29
C GLU A 309 -13.66 -0.38 -7.54
N ASN A 310 -14.67 -1.05 -8.09
CA ASN A 310 -15.97 -1.19 -7.45
C ASN A 310 -15.92 -2.33 -6.43
N PHE A 311 -16.33 -2.02 -5.20
CA PHE A 311 -16.40 -2.99 -4.11
C PHE A 311 -17.53 -2.66 -3.15
N SER A 312 -17.91 -3.62 -2.34
CA SER A 312 -18.92 -3.48 -1.31
C SER A 312 -18.34 -3.93 0.01
N VAL A 313 -18.61 -3.20 1.09
CA VAL A 313 -18.20 -3.63 2.42
C VAL A 313 -19.30 -3.36 3.43
N ILE A 314 -19.68 -4.40 4.15
CA ILE A 314 -20.61 -4.35 5.28
C ILE A 314 -19.86 -4.53 6.58
N ARG A 315 -20.43 -4.07 7.70
CA ARG A 315 -19.82 -4.25 9.02
C ARG A 315 -20.86 -4.85 9.96
N VAL A 316 -20.59 -6.07 10.41
CA VAL A 316 -21.47 -6.81 11.30
C VAL A 316 -20.94 -6.69 12.73
N GLY A 317 -21.59 -5.83 13.52
CA GLY A 317 -21.24 -5.63 14.93
C GLY A 317 -22.01 -6.56 15.87
N ASP A 318 -21.81 -6.38 17.17
CA ASP A 318 -22.47 -7.18 18.21
C ASP A 318 -24.00 -7.10 18.11
N GLY A 319 -24.54 -5.93 17.75
CA GLY A 319 -25.97 -5.71 17.65
C GLY A 319 -26.60 -6.48 16.49
N GLU A 320 -25.99 -6.41 15.32
CA GLU A 320 -26.39 -7.16 14.12
C GLU A 320 -26.27 -8.67 14.35
N MET A 321 -25.21 -9.13 15.02
CA MET A 321 -25.03 -10.56 15.32
C MET A 321 -26.09 -11.11 16.27
N LYS A 322 -26.53 -10.33 17.26
CA LYS A 322 -27.66 -10.73 18.13
C LYS A 322 -28.94 -10.93 17.33
N ILE A 323 -29.22 -10.03 16.39
CA ILE A 323 -30.35 -10.18 15.48
C ILE A 323 -30.20 -11.45 14.66
N VAL A 324 -29.05 -11.67 14.02
CA VAL A 324 -28.79 -12.89 13.21
C VAL A 324 -29.04 -14.17 14.01
N LYS A 325 -28.58 -14.23 15.27
CA LYS A 325 -28.77 -15.36 16.20
C LYS A 325 -30.21 -15.55 16.70
N GLY A 326 -31.12 -14.64 16.39
CA GLY A 326 -32.48 -14.68 16.92
C GLY A 326 -32.58 -14.26 18.38
N GLU A 327 -31.61 -13.49 18.88
CA GLU A 327 -31.60 -12.97 20.25
C GLU A 327 -32.28 -11.61 20.34
N THR A 328 -33.23 -11.45 21.26
CA THR A 328 -33.88 -10.17 21.54
C THR A 328 -32.84 -9.07 21.83
N ILE A 329 -32.97 -7.93 21.15
CA ILE A 329 -32.15 -6.75 21.43
C ILE A 329 -33.05 -5.51 21.50
N LYS A 330 -32.75 -4.60 22.42
CA LYS A 330 -33.38 -3.29 22.50
C LYS A 330 -32.33 -2.24 22.80
N THR A 331 -32.09 -1.36 21.84
CA THR A 331 -31.21 -0.20 21.98
C THR A 331 -32.01 1.09 21.80
N SER A 332 -31.36 2.24 21.97
CA SER A 332 -31.97 3.52 21.64
C SER A 332 -32.18 3.76 20.14
N ARG A 333 -31.58 2.94 19.26
CA ARG A 333 -31.62 3.13 17.80
C ARG A 333 -32.36 2.04 17.03
N PHE A 334 -32.41 0.82 17.56
CA PHE A 334 -33.14 -0.29 16.97
C PHE A 334 -33.44 -1.38 18.00
N PHE A 335 -34.43 -2.21 17.70
CA PHE A 335 -34.77 -3.39 18.49
C PHE A 335 -35.15 -4.55 17.57
N TYR A 336 -35.09 -5.76 18.11
CA TYR A 336 -35.54 -6.99 17.47
C TYR A 336 -36.29 -7.82 18.50
N ASN A 337 -37.50 -8.24 18.11
CA ASN A 337 -38.39 -9.10 18.88
C ASN A 337 -38.55 -10.41 18.11
N PRO A 338 -37.97 -11.53 18.59
CA PRO A 338 -38.13 -12.82 17.96
C PRO A 338 -39.60 -13.20 17.79
N GLY A 339 -39.96 -13.72 16.62
CA GLY A 339 -41.34 -14.12 16.30
C GLY A 339 -42.24 -12.99 15.78
N ASP A 340 -41.78 -11.73 15.76
CA ASP A 340 -42.43 -10.69 14.97
C ASP A 340 -42.15 -10.92 13.48
N GLU A 341 -43.21 -11.03 12.67
CA GLU A 341 -43.13 -11.43 11.26
C GLU A 341 -42.21 -10.51 10.44
N LYS A 342 -42.32 -9.20 10.66
CA LYS A 342 -41.53 -8.19 9.93
C LYS A 342 -40.06 -8.29 10.31
N HIS A 343 -39.78 -8.46 11.60
CA HIS A 343 -38.44 -8.68 12.11
C HIS A 343 -37.80 -9.97 11.60
N GLU A 344 -38.52 -11.08 11.59
CA GLU A 344 -38.00 -12.35 11.06
C GLU A 344 -37.69 -12.26 9.57
N ARG A 345 -38.57 -11.62 8.79
CA ARG A 345 -38.31 -11.37 7.36
C ARG A 345 -37.02 -10.59 7.17
N ASN A 346 -36.83 -9.51 7.92
CA ASN A 346 -35.64 -8.67 7.78
C ASN A 346 -34.38 -9.35 8.34
N ARG A 347 -34.51 -10.21 9.35
CA ARG A 347 -33.42 -11.06 9.87
C ARG A 347 -32.92 -12.02 8.80
N ILE A 348 -33.79 -12.61 7.99
CA ILE A 348 -33.39 -13.48 6.87
C ILE A 348 -32.52 -12.72 5.87
N ILE A 349 -32.88 -11.47 5.54
CA ILE A 349 -32.12 -10.62 4.63
C ILE A 349 -30.77 -10.22 5.25
N LEU A 350 -30.76 -9.86 6.54
CA LEU A 350 -29.53 -9.58 7.26
C LEU A 350 -28.61 -10.81 7.29
N ASN A 351 -29.16 -12.02 7.50
CA ASN A 351 -28.40 -13.25 7.45
C ASN A 351 -27.82 -13.52 6.05
N LYS A 352 -28.59 -13.27 4.98
CA LYS A 352 -28.09 -13.34 3.60
C LYS A 352 -26.87 -12.44 3.40
N SER A 353 -26.88 -11.22 3.96
CA SER A 353 -25.74 -10.30 3.84
C SER A 353 -24.45 -10.82 4.49
N LEU A 354 -24.56 -11.63 5.54
CA LEU A 354 -23.41 -12.23 6.22
C LEU A 354 -22.76 -13.35 5.37
N THR A 355 -23.57 -14.09 4.63
CA THR A 355 -23.16 -15.28 3.86
C THR A 355 -23.05 -15.02 2.36
N PHE A 356 -23.08 -13.75 1.93
CA PHE A 356 -23.10 -13.41 0.50
C PHE A 356 -21.70 -13.53 -0.11
N ASP A 357 -21.48 -14.60 -0.89
CA ASP A 357 -20.21 -14.85 -1.56
C ASP A 357 -20.12 -14.13 -2.91
N ASN A 358 -19.37 -13.02 -2.92
CA ASN A 358 -18.99 -12.30 -4.12
C ASN A 358 -17.56 -11.73 -3.97
N PRO A 359 -16.63 -11.94 -4.93
CA PRO A 359 -15.22 -11.52 -4.79
C PRO A 359 -14.99 -10.02 -4.51
N ASN A 360 -15.96 -9.16 -4.84
CA ASN A 360 -15.89 -7.72 -4.58
C ASN A 360 -16.73 -7.30 -3.36
N TYR A 361 -17.22 -8.26 -2.57
CA TYR A 361 -18.03 -8.04 -1.38
C TYR A 361 -17.29 -8.48 -0.13
N PHE A 362 -17.13 -7.56 0.81
CA PHE A 362 -16.34 -7.75 2.02
C PHE A 362 -17.22 -7.69 3.27
N VAL A 363 -17.01 -8.62 4.19
CA VAL A 363 -17.77 -8.74 5.43
C VAL A 363 -16.88 -8.42 6.62
N GLY A 364 -17.18 -7.30 7.28
CA GLY A 364 -16.53 -6.90 8.51
C GLY A 364 -17.04 -7.70 9.70
N VAL A 365 -16.16 -8.47 10.36
CA VAL A 365 -16.45 -9.23 11.58
C VAL A 365 -15.78 -8.59 12.81
N PRO A 366 -16.32 -8.78 14.03
CA PRO A 366 -15.69 -8.24 15.24
C PRO A 366 -14.29 -8.84 15.46
N GLY A 367 -13.31 -8.01 15.81
CA GLY A 367 -11.94 -8.48 16.06
C GLY A 367 -11.82 -9.30 17.35
N ARG A 368 -10.91 -10.27 17.38
CA ARG A 368 -10.67 -11.18 18.53
C ARG A 368 -10.44 -10.43 19.84
N CYS A 369 -9.69 -9.34 19.80
CA CYS A 369 -9.41 -8.50 20.97
C CYS A 369 -10.65 -7.80 21.56
N CYS A 370 -11.76 -7.74 20.81
CA CYS A 370 -13.01 -7.11 21.25
C CYS A 370 -13.99 -8.12 21.85
N VAL A 371 -14.05 -9.33 21.27
CA VAL A 371 -15.12 -10.31 21.57
C VAL A 371 -14.59 -11.68 22.03
N GLY A 372 -13.28 -11.90 22.02
CA GLY A 372 -12.65 -13.20 22.27
C GLY A 372 -12.55 -14.06 21.01
N ASP A 373 -11.71 -15.09 21.07
CA ASP A 373 -11.46 -16.00 19.94
C ASP A 373 -12.70 -16.77 19.54
N ASP A 374 -13.34 -17.47 20.50
CA ASP A 374 -14.50 -18.33 20.24
C ASP A 374 -15.66 -17.59 19.55
N TYR A 375 -15.93 -16.35 19.97
CA TYR A 375 -17.01 -15.56 19.39
C TYR A 375 -16.66 -15.05 17.99
N CYS A 376 -15.40 -14.64 17.77
CA CYS A 376 -14.92 -14.23 16.45
C CYS A 376 -14.96 -15.42 15.47
N ASP A 377 -14.43 -16.57 15.88
CA ASP A 377 -14.39 -17.79 15.08
C ASP A 377 -15.81 -18.28 14.74
N ALA A 378 -16.75 -18.22 15.69
CA ALA A 378 -18.15 -18.57 15.43
C ALA A 378 -18.81 -17.67 14.37
N ILE A 379 -18.44 -16.38 14.30
CA ILE A 379 -18.96 -15.46 13.27
C ILE A 379 -18.33 -15.75 11.92
N ILE A 380 -17.02 -15.98 11.89
CA ILE A 380 -16.29 -16.34 10.68
C ILE A 380 -16.86 -17.63 10.08
N GLU A 381 -17.09 -18.64 10.92
CA GLU A 381 -17.73 -19.90 10.52
C GLU A 381 -19.15 -19.69 10.03
N ALA A 382 -19.97 -18.90 10.74
CA ALA A 382 -21.34 -18.60 10.33
C ALA A 382 -21.42 -17.82 9.01
N ALA A 383 -20.43 -16.97 8.70
CA ALA A 383 -20.35 -16.28 7.42
C ALA A 383 -20.08 -17.26 6.28
N GLY A 384 -19.21 -18.25 6.50
CA GLY A 384 -18.96 -19.32 5.52
C GLY A 384 -18.38 -18.83 4.17
N ILE A 385 -17.84 -17.62 4.13
CA ILE A 385 -17.23 -17.02 2.94
C ILE A 385 -15.69 -17.12 2.98
N PRO A 386 -15.01 -17.03 1.82
CA PRO A 386 -13.55 -17.04 1.77
C PRO A 386 -12.90 -15.99 2.68
N GLN A 387 -11.77 -16.37 3.30
CA GLN A 387 -11.01 -15.48 4.18
C GLN A 387 -10.65 -14.15 3.51
N ALA A 388 -10.34 -14.14 2.22
CA ALA A 388 -10.00 -12.94 1.46
C ALA A 388 -11.13 -11.89 1.41
N GLN A 389 -12.39 -12.30 1.65
CA GLN A 389 -13.56 -11.40 1.71
C GLN A 389 -13.90 -10.98 3.15
N LEU A 390 -13.25 -11.55 4.16
CA LEU A 390 -13.47 -11.15 5.55
C LEU A 390 -12.58 -9.95 5.89
N THR A 391 -13.11 -9.02 6.68
CA THR A 391 -12.37 -7.85 7.20
C THR A 391 -12.81 -7.51 8.61
N TRP A 392 -12.30 -6.44 9.24
CA TRP A 392 -12.75 -6.02 10.57
C TRP A 392 -14.02 -5.16 10.49
N ALA A 393 -15.01 -5.45 11.32
CA ALA A 393 -16.21 -4.60 11.52
C ALA A 393 -15.85 -3.17 12.01
N SER A 394 -14.64 -3.01 12.55
CA SER A 394 -14.09 -1.75 13.03
C SER A 394 -13.11 -1.09 12.05
N VAL A 395 -12.93 -1.59 10.83
CA VAL A 395 -11.87 -1.16 9.89
C VAL A 395 -11.79 0.35 9.64
N PHE A 396 -12.89 1.10 9.75
CA PHE A 396 -12.92 2.57 9.56
C PHE A 396 -12.92 3.40 10.86
N ILE A 397 -12.88 2.75 12.02
CA ILE A 397 -12.98 3.41 13.34
C ILE A 397 -11.79 3.04 14.24
N ASN A 398 -11.85 3.42 15.52
CA ASN A 398 -10.78 3.17 16.50
C ASN A 398 -9.42 3.73 16.03
N ALA A 399 -8.33 2.95 16.07
CA ALA A 399 -7.03 3.37 15.55
C ALA A 399 -7.04 3.74 14.05
N ASN A 400 -8.03 3.27 13.30
CA ASN A 400 -8.22 3.65 11.91
C ASN A 400 -8.98 4.96 11.71
N TYR A 401 -9.64 5.51 12.73
CA TYR A 401 -10.43 6.72 12.55
C TYR A 401 -9.61 7.94 12.09
N LYS A 402 -8.48 8.26 12.75
CA LYS A 402 -7.66 9.42 12.34
C LYS A 402 -7.13 9.24 10.90
N PRO A 403 -6.49 8.11 10.54
CA PRO A 403 -6.04 7.93 9.15
C PRO A 403 -7.16 7.78 8.14
N PHE A 404 -8.33 7.24 8.49
CA PHE A 404 -9.51 7.28 7.63
C PHE A 404 -9.84 8.72 7.25
N MET A 405 -9.88 9.63 8.23
CA MET A 405 -10.14 11.05 8.00
C MET A 405 -9.03 11.73 7.18
N GLU A 406 -7.79 11.27 7.27
CA GLU A 406 -6.64 11.88 6.59
C GLU A 406 -6.45 11.38 5.15
N VAL A 407 -6.67 10.09 4.88
CA VAL A 407 -6.37 9.47 3.58
C VAL A 407 -7.61 8.95 2.86
N THR A 408 -8.51 8.23 3.55
CA THR A 408 -9.69 7.65 2.91
C THR A 408 -10.69 8.73 2.52
N LEU A 409 -10.81 9.76 3.35
CA LEU A 409 -11.62 10.94 3.04
C LEU A 409 -11.17 11.65 1.76
N LYS A 410 -9.85 11.77 1.54
CA LYS A 410 -9.30 12.36 0.32
C LYS A 410 -9.58 11.49 -0.90
N ALA A 411 -9.50 10.17 -0.75
CA ALA A 411 -9.88 9.24 -1.83
C ALA A 411 -11.37 9.38 -2.19
N LEU A 412 -12.25 9.54 -1.19
CA LEU A 412 -13.68 9.76 -1.41
C LEU A 412 -13.96 11.10 -2.11
N GLN A 413 -13.22 12.16 -1.81
CA GLN A 413 -13.37 13.47 -2.49
C GLN A 413 -13.12 13.41 -4.00
N GLY A 414 -12.38 12.41 -4.49
CA GLY A 414 -12.16 12.16 -5.92
C GLY A 414 -13.29 11.38 -6.61
N ARG A 415 -14.38 11.05 -5.91
CA ARG A 415 -15.48 10.21 -6.40
C ARG A 415 -16.81 10.98 -6.38
N ILE A 416 -17.78 10.50 -7.16
CA ILE A 416 -19.17 10.96 -7.06
C ILE A 416 -19.83 10.21 -5.90
N LEU A 417 -20.34 10.96 -4.92
CA LEU A 417 -20.79 10.42 -3.64
C LEU A 417 -22.30 10.53 -3.47
N ASN A 418 -22.91 9.43 -3.06
CA ASN A 418 -24.29 9.33 -2.60
C ASN A 418 -24.30 8.92 -1.12
N MET A 419 -25.29 9.38 -0.35
CA MET A 419 -25.30 9.22 1.11
C MET A 419 -26.60 8.59 1.61
N ILE A 420 -26.50 7.56 2.45
CA ILE A 420 -27.63 6.95 3.14
C ILE A 420 -27.47 7.25 4.62
N CYS A 421 -28.34 8.10 5.17
CA CYS A 421 -28.17 8.63 6.51
C CYS A 421 -29.50 8.91 7.21
N PHE A 422 -29.41 9.16 8.52
CA PHE A 422 -30.57 9.46 9.35
C PHE A 422 -31.26 10.75 8.87
N GLU A 423 -32.60 10.78 8.93
CA GLU A 423 -33.44 11.89 8.46
C GLU A 423 -33.07 13.25 9.07
N LYS A 424 -32.51 13.27 10.30
CA LYS A 424 -32.10 14.49 11.00
C LYS A 424 -30.66 14.93 10.72
N ALA A 425 -29.89 14.21 9.90
CA ALA A 425 -28.50 14.55 9.61
C ALA A 425 -28.39 15.83 8.76
N ARG A 426 -27.50 16.74 9.14
CA ARG A 426 -27.18 17.93 8.34
C ARG A 426 -25.98 17.68 7.44
N LEU A 427 -26.13 17.86 6.12
CA LEU A 427 -25.07 17.56 5.16
C LEU A 427 -24.15 18.76 4.89
N GLU A 428 -24.56 19.97 5.29
CA GLU A 428 -23.85 21.23 5.04
C GLU A 428 -22.44 21.31 5.63
N HIS A 429 -22.12 20.48 6.63
CA HIS A 429 -20.80 20.45 7.24
C HIS A 429 -19.91 19.33 6.68
N LEU A 430 -20.40 18.47 5.79
CA LEU A 430 -19.58 17.42 5.20
C LEU A 430 -18.40 18.03 4.42
N PRO A 431 -17.22 17.40 4.45
CA PRO A 431 -16.02 17.88 3.77
C PRO A 431 -16.02 17.57 2.26
N PHE A 432 -17.17 17.18 1.69
CA PHE A 432 -17.35 16.84 0.28
C PHE A 432 -18.81 17.06 -0.13
N PRO A 433 -19.07 17.32 -1.42
CA PRO A 433 -20.44 17.40 -1.93
C PRO A 433 -21.08 16.01 -2.00
N ILE A 434 -22.40 15.97 -1.78
CA ILE A 434 -23.23 14.78 -1.98
C ILE A 434 -24.13 15.02 -3.19
N LYS A 435 -24.14 14.07 -4.14
CA LYS A 435 -24.97 14.12 -5.34
C LYS A 435 -26.43 13.78 -5.01
N LYS A 436 -26.66 12.69 -4.27
CA LYS A 436 -27.98 12.26 -3.81
C LYS A 436 -27.89 11.69 -2.41
N ASP A 437 -28.87 12.03 -1.58
CA ASP A 437 -29.06 11.45 -0.26
C ASP A 437 -30.38 10.69 -0.14
N PHE A 438 -30.35 9.62 0.65
CA PHE A 438 -31.49 8.78 1.02
C PHE A 438 -31.65 8.81 2.53
N ARG A 439 -32.85 9.16 2.99
CA ARG A 439 -33.14 9.41 4.41
C ARG A 439 -33.91 8.28 5.04
N VAL A 440 -33.43 7.86 6.20
CA VAL A 440 -34.02 6.78 6.99
C VAL A 440 -34.36 7.26 8.40
N GLY A 441 -35.41 6.68 8.97
CA GLY A 441 -35.92 7.00 10.29
C GLY A 441 -35.18 6.27 11.42
N MET A 442 -35.81 6.27 12.59
CA MET A 442 -35.37 5.45 13.72
C MET A 442 -35.78 3.99 13.48
N ASN A 443 -35.00 3.01 13.96
CA ASN A 443 -35.28 1.58 13.73
C ASN A 443 -35.39 1.20 12.24
N ALA A 444 -34.67 1.92 11.38
CA ALA A 444 -34.73 1.84 9.92
C ALA A 444 -34.60 0.42 9.35
N TRP A 445 -33.83 -0.45 10.00
CA TRP A 445 -33.64 -1.84 9.55
C TRP A 445 -34.96 -2.62 9.50
N ALA A 446 -35.89 -2.35 10.42
CA ALA A 446 -37.23 -2.91 10.41
C ALA A 446 -38.10 -2.09 9.45
N ASP A 447 -38.12 -0.77 9.63
CA ASP A 447 -39.19 0.08 9.14
C ASP A 447 -39.01 0.62 7.73
N ASP A 448 -37.77 0.77 7.25
CA ASP A 448 -37.49 1.50 6.02
C ASP A 448 -36.95 0.62 4.88
N TYR A 449 -36.64 -0.66 5.12
CA TYR A 449 -35.96 -1.51 4.14
C TYR A 449 -36.62 -1.49 2.75
N ASP A 450 -37.91 -1.82 2.63
CA ASP A 450 -38.60 -1.93 1.34
C ASP A 450 -38.69 -0.58 0.61
N LYS A 451 -38.95 0.50 1.36
CA LYS A 451 -39.01 1.85 0.80
C LYS A 451 -37.66 2.29 0.28
N THR A 452 -36.61 2.15 1.10
CA THR A 452 -35.27 2.63 0.77
C THR A 452 -34.66 1.83 -0.37
N ILE A 453 -34.80 0.50 -0.39
CA ILE A 453 -34.28 -0.30 -1.51
C ILE A 453 -34.98 0.03 -2.83
N ALA A 454 -36.31 0.27 -2.80
CA ALA A 454 -37.06 0.67 -3.98
C ALA A 454 -36.63 2.05 -4.49
N GLU A 455 -36.49 3.04 -3.61
CA GLU A 455 -36.05 4.40 -3.98
C GLU A 455 -34.63 4.40 -4.55
N MET A 456 -33.71 3.64 -3.94
CA MET A 456 -32.34 3.53 -4.42
C MET A 456 -32.24 2.81 -5.78
N ALA A 457 -33.00 1.73 -5.95
CA ALA A 457 -33.03 1.01 -7.22
C ALA A 457 -33.59 1.86 -8.35
N ASP A 458 -34.71 2.55 -8.12
CA ASP A 458 -35.31 3.46 -9.10
C ASP A 458 -34.34 4.59 -9.48
N TYR A 459 -33.65 5.16 -8.50
CA TYR A 459 -32.60 6.16 -8.74
C TYR A 459 -31.47 5.62 -9.64
N ILE A 460 -30.92 4.45 -9.30
CA ILE A 460 -29.81 3.84 -10.04
C ILE A 460 -30.24 3.52 -11.48
N GLU A 461 -31.43 2.95 -11.67
CA GLU A 461 -31.93 2.54 -12.99
C GLU A 461 -32.29 3.74 -13.86
N THR A 462 -33.05 4.69 -13.33
CA THR A 462 -33.50 5.87 -14.07
C THR A 462 -32.33 6.74 -14.51
N ASN A 463 -31.28 6.82 -13.69
CA ASN A 463 -30.11 7.67 -13.97
C ASN A 463 -28.91 6.89 -14.53
N GLN A 464 -29.05 5.58 -14.76
CA GLN A 464 -27.98 4.69 -15.24
C GLN A 464 -26.69 4.84 -14.43
N VAL A 465 -26.82 4.79 -13.10
CA VAL A 465 -25.73 5.10 -12.19
C VAL A 465 -24.71 3.97 -12.16
N GLU A 466 -23.48 4.29 -12.55
CA GLU A 466 -22.31 3.40 -12.48
C GLU A 466 -21.07 4.16 -11.96
N ASN A 467 -20.18 3.41 -11.31
CA ASN A 467 -18.90 3.85 -10.74
C ASN A 467 -19.01 4.94 -9.65
N GLU A 468 -20.20 5.14 -9.09
CA GLU A 468 -20.45 6.04 -7.96
C GLU A 468 -20.27 5.30 -6.62
N VAL A 469 -20.05 6.08 -5.55
CA VAL A 469 -19.87 5.56 -4.20
C VAL A 469 -21.10 5.88 -3.36
N PHE A 470 -21.74 4.86 -2.81
CA PHE A 470 -22.84 4.95 -1.87
C PHE A 470 -22.31 4.73 -0.46
N ILE A 471 -22.35 5.76 0.37
CA ILE A 471 -21.85 5.75 1.75
C ILE A 471 -23.04 5.51 2.69
N PHE A 472 -22.97 4.46 3.52
CA PHE A 472 -24.05 4.07 4.43
C PHE A 472 -23.69 4.38 5.89
N CYS A 473 -24.63 5.03 6.56
CA CYS A 473 -24.60 5.38 7.98
C CYS A 473 -25.90 4.93 8.69
N SER A 474 -26.43 3.74 8.33
CA SER A 474 -27.78 3.29 8.72
C SER A 474 -27.83 2.01 9.58
N GLY A 475 -26.71 1.61 10.19
CA GLY A 475 -26.66 0.45 11.11
C GLY A 475 -27.01 -0.86 10.42
N ALA A 476 -27.78 -1.75 11.06
CA ALA A 476 -28.20 -3.02 10.49
C ALA A 476 -28.86 -2.91 9.09
N LEU A 477 -29.53 -1.80 8.80
CA LEU A 477 -30.11 -1.56 7.47
C LEU A 477 -29.03 -1.48 6.38
N SER A 478 -27.84 -0.94 6.70
CA SER A 478 -26.72 -0.84 5.77
C SER A 478 -26.36 -2.22 5.20
N ASN A 479 -26.25 -3.24 6.05
CA ASN A 479 -25.87 -4.60 5.63
C ASN A 479 -26.88 -5.20 4.65
N MET A 480 -28.18 -5.03 4.94
CA MET A 480 -29.28 -5.52 4.11
C MET A 480 -29.32 -4.83 2.73
N LEU A 481 -29.22 -3.49 2.71
CA LEU A 481 -29.27 -2.71 1.48
C LEU A 481 -28.04 -2.99 0.62
N ILE A 482 -26.85 -2.98 1.21
CA ILE A 482 -25.60 -3.18 0.48
C ILE A 482 -25.60 -4.55 -0.20
N CYS A 483 -25.97 -5.63 0.50
CA CYS A 483 -26.07 -6.96 -0.12
C CYS A 483 -26.98 -6.97 -1.36
N THR A 484 -28.18 -6.40 -1.24
CA THR A 484 -29.17 -6.39 -2.32
C THR A 484 -28.73 -5.51 -3.49
N LEU A 485 -28.08 -4.38 -3.21
CA LEU A 485 -27.57 -3.47 -4.22
C LEU A 485 -26.35 -4.03 -4.93
N THR A 486 -25.43 -4.72 -4.23
CA THR A 486 -24.30 -5.40 -4.88
C THR A 486 -24.79 -6.47 -5.85
N GLU A 487 -25.82 -7.24 -5.46
CA GLU A 487 -26.39 -8.30 -6.30
C GLU A 487 -27.03 -7.74 -7.58
N ARG A 488 -27.73 -6.60 -7.49
CA ARG A 488 -28.46 -5.99 -8.62
C ARG A 488 -27.64 -4.99 -9.45
N PHE A 489 -26.71 -4.29 -8.82
CA PHE A 489 -25.98 -3.15 -9.39
C PHE A 489 -24.47 -3.19 -9.04
N PRO A 490 -23.73 -4.23 -9.45
CA PRO A 490 -22.36 -4.48 -9.01
C PRO A 490 -21.32 -3.44 -9.49
N ASN A 491 -21.69 -2.58 -10.44
CA ASN A 491 -20.81 -1.56 -11.03
C ASN A 491 -20.70 -0.29 -10.18
N ASN A 492 -21.11 -0.32 -8.91
CA ASN A 492 -20.98 0.79 -7.97
C ASN A 492 -20.23 0.34 -6.72
N THR A 493 -19.75 1.31 -5.94
CA THR A 493 -19.12 1.05 -4.64
C THR A 493 -20.12 1.27 -3.51
N TYR A 494 -20.20 0.35 -2.55
CA TYR A 494 -21.13 0.41 -1.43
C TYR A 494 -20.38 0.28 -0.10
N LEU A 495 -20.37 1.33 0.72
CA LEU A 495 -19.46 1.46 1.86
C LEU A 495 -20.23 1.72 3.15
N ASP A 496 -20.33 0.74 4.05
CA ASP A 496 -20.79 0.98 5.41
C ASP A 496 -19.66 1.62 6.25
N VAL A 497 -19.79 2.91 6.54
CA VAL A 497 -18.88 3.66 7.43
C VAL A 497 -19.46 3.87 8.83
N GLY A 498 -20.71 3.48 9.06
CA GLY A 498 -21.40 3.64 10.34
C GLY A 498 -21.42 5.08 10.83
N SER A 499 -20.92 5.31 12.03
CA SER A 499 -21.01 6.60 12.73
C SER A 499 -19.83 7.55 12.47
N VAL A 500 -18.95 7.25 11.51
CA VAL A 500 -17.76 8.07 11.22
C VAL A 500 -18.13 9.55 11.00
N PHE A 501 -19.26 9.82 10.34
CA PHE A 501 -19.70 11.17 10.01
C PHE A 501 -20.70 11.80 11.01
N ASP A 502 -21.00 11.16 12.16
CA ASP A 502 -22.03 11.66 13.10
C ASP A 502 -21.75 13.10 13.59
N VAL A 503 -20.48 13.49 13.73
CA VAL A 503 -20.09 14.86 14.11
C VAL A 503 -20.41 15.85 12.98
N TYR A 504 -20.10 15.49 11.74
CA TYR A 504 -20.41 16.31 10.55
C TYR A 504 -21.93 16.42 10.34
N PHE A 505 -22.68 15.39 10.67
CA PHE A 505 -24.14 15.39 10.61
C PHE A 505 -24.84 16.24 11.68
N SER A 506 -24.09 16.89 12.58
CA SER A 506 -24.63 17.57 13.77
C SER A 506 -25.42 16.65 14.71
N LEU A 507 -25.15 15.34 14.68
CA LEU A 507 -25.76 14.34 15.58
C LEU A 507 -24.97 14.18 16.89
N GLY A 508 -23.80 14.82 16.98
CA GLY A 508 -22.92 14.82 18.14
C GLY A 508 -21.92 13.66 18.16
N LYS A 509 -21.20 13.54 19.28
CA LYS A 509 -20.16 12.52 19.48
C LYS A 509 -20.76 11.22 20.02
N THR A 510 -21.35 10.42 19.15
CA THR A 510 -22.20 9.26 19.50
C THR A 510 -21.42 8.00 19.88
N ARG A 511 -20.10 8.00 19.69
CA ARG A 511 -19.17 6.90 20.00
C ARG A 511 -17.97 7.40 20.80
N ARG A 512 -17.29 6.52 21.54
CA ARG A 512 -16.17 6.97 22.41
C ARG A 512 -14.95 7.43 21.60
N TYR A 513 -14.68 6.84 20.42
CA TYR A 513 -13.62 7.33 19.53
C TYR A 513 -13.90 8.76 19.04
N LEU A 514 -15.15 9.11 18.73
CA LEU A 514 -15.55 10.49 18.40
C LEU A 514 -15.42 11.45 19.60
N LYS A 515 -15.44 10.91 20.82
CA LYS A 515 -15.23 11.67 22.07
C LYS A 515 -13.76 11.90 22.40
N GLY A 516 -12.81 11.41 21.60
CA GLY A 516 -11.39 11.56 21.92
C GLY A 516 -10.88 10.53 22.93
N ASN A 517 -11.60 9.43 23.17
CA ASN A 517 -11.19 8.43 24.13
C ASN A 517 -9.91 7.72 23.65
N SER A 518 -8.77 7.97 24.31
CA SER A 518 -7.45 7.43 23.94
C SER A 518 -7.47 5.91 23.77
N LYS A 519 -8.08 5.18 24.71
CA LYS A 519 -8.19 3.72 24.62
C LYS A 519 -8.86 3.24 23.34
N GLN A 520 -9.85 3.93 22.79
CA GLN A 520 -10.45 3.56 21.51
C GLN A 520 -9.66 4.06 20.31
N ILE A 521 -9.12 5.29 20.38
CA ILE A 521 -8.34 5.90 19.27
C ILE A 521 -7.01 5.20 19.07
N GLU A 522 -6.47 4.52 20.07
CA GLU A 522 -5.23 3.74 19.97
C GLU A 522 -5.51 2.24 19.76
N HIS A 523 -6.77 1.81 19.82
CA HIS A 523 -7.12 0.41 19.72
C HIS A 523 -7.00 -0.09 18.27
N SER A 524 -5.99 -0.93 18.04
CA SER A 524 -5.84 -1.71 16.81
C SER A 524 -6.44 -3.09 17.01
N CYS A 525 -7.35 -3.50 16.12
CA CYS A 525 -7.98 -4.82 16.22
C CYS A 525 -7.04 -5.93 15.76
N VAL A 526 -7.20 -7.12 16.36
CA VAL A 526 -6.46 -8.34 16.02
C VAL A 526 -7.33 -9.23 15.15
N TRP A 527 -6.74 -9.81 14.09
CA TRP A 527 -7.41 -10.75 13.17
C TRP A 527 -7.56 -12.13 13.78
#